data_AF-A0A0S8GP84-F1
#
_entry.id   AF-A0A0S8GP84-F1
#
_cell.length_a   1.000
_cell.length_b   1.000
_cell.length_c   1.000
_cell.angle_alpha   90.00
_cell.angle_beta   90.00
_cell.angle_gamma   90.00
#
_symmetry.space_group_name_H-M   'P 1'
#
loop_
_entity.id
_entity.type
_entity.pdbx_description
1 polymer ?
#
loop_
_entity_poly.entity_id
_entity_poly.type
_entity_poly.pdbx_seq_one_letter_code
_entity_poly.pdbx_strand_id
1 'polypeptide(L)'
;MPANLPPQYFEAEKRYRQAKDPQDKLKILHEMFDIMPKHKGTDKLQADLKAKISKLKKEIQQKKKAARRGDQYFVEKEGAAQVVLIGAANAGKSQILASLTNATPEVAPYPYSTTKPLCGMMPFENIQIQLVDTPPIGAEFMEPWLAGIVR
;
A
#
# COMPACT_ATOMS: atom_id res chain seq x y z
N MET A 1 -28.45 29.03 20.36
CA MET A 1 -27.68 30.28 20.54
C MET A 1 -26.53 30.27 19.54
N PRO A 2 -26.24 31.36 18.83
CA PRO A 2 -25.07 31.43 17.97
C PRO A 2 -23.83 31.25 18.84
N ALA A 3 -22.97 30.29 18.47
CA ALA A 3 -21.69 30.09 19.15
C ALA A 3 -20.77 31.26 18.78
N ASN A 4 -20.22 31.95 19.78
CA ASN A 4 -19.21 32.98 19.56
C ASN A 4 -17.87 32.28 19.27
N LEU A 5 -17.54 32.10 17.98
CA LEU A 5 -16.32 31.44 17.53
C LEU A 5 -15.23 32.48 17.25
N PRO A 6 -13.95 32.19 17.56
CA PRO A 6 -12.86 33.11 17.31
C PRO A 6 -12.62 33.31 15.79
N PRO A 7 -12.09 34.46 15.35
CA PRO A 7 -11.81 34.73 13.93
C PRO A 7 -10.98 33.64 13.24
N GLN A 8 -10.01 33.08 13.98
CA GLN A 8 -9.14 31.98 13.54
C GLN A 8 -9.92 30.73 13.11
N TYR A 9 -11.08 30.47 13.74
CA TYR A 9 -11.94 29.35 13.37
C TYR A 9 -12.48 29.52 11.95
N PHE A 10 -12.94 30.73 11.60
CA PHE A 10 -13.48 31.01 10.27
C PHE A 10 -12.40 30.97 9.18
N GLU A 11 -11.16 31.33 9.51
CA GLU A 11 -10.01 31.16 8.61
C GLU A 11 -9.69 29.68 8.38
N ALA A 12 -9.67 28.86 9.44
CA ALA A 12 -9.51 27.42 9.33
C ALA A 12 -10.66 26.79 8.53
N GLU A 13 -11.90 27.26 8.71
CA GLU A 13 -13.04 26.78 7.92
C GLU A 13 -12.89 27.10 6.42
N LYS A 14 -12.43 28.31 6.06
CA LYS A 14 -12.11 28.66 4.67
C LYS A 14 -11.04 27.73 4.10
N ARG A 15 -9.97 27.47 4.85
CA ARG A 15 -8.91 26.52 4.46
C ARG A 15 -9.46 25.11 4.26
N TYR A 16 -10.34 24.64 5.16
CA TYR A 16 -10.99 23.33 5.03
C TYR A 16 -11.82 23.21 3.74
N ARG A 17 -12.57 24.26 3.38
CA ARG A 17 -13.37 24.30 2.15
C ARG A 17 -12.51 24.29 0.89
N GLN A 18 -11.33 24.93 0.93
CA GLN A 18 -10.42 25.02 -0.20
C GLN A 18 -9.50 23.81 -0.37
N ALA A 19 -9.20 23.09 0.73
CA ALA A 19 -8.32 21.93 0.70
C ALA A 19 -8.87 20.85 -0.24
N LYS A 20 -8.00 20.27 -1.05
CA LYS A 20 -8.33 19.14 -1.95
C LYS A 20 -7.86 17.81 -1.39
N ASP A 21 -6.70 17.80 -0.73
CA ASP A 21 -6.12 16.60 -0.15
C ASP A 21 -6.86 16.15 1.14
N PRO A 22 -7.23 14.87 1.27
CA PRO A 22 -7.85 14.34 2.47
C PRO A 22 -7.00 14.45 3.75
N GLN A 23 -5.66 14.36 3.68
CA GLN A 23 -4.82 14.51 4.89
C GLN A 23 -4.84 15.95 5.40
N ASP A 24 -4.72 16.90 4.47
CA ASP A 24 -4.81 18.33 4.80
C ASP A 24 -6.17 18.68 5.41
N LYS A 25 -7.26 18.15 4.84
CA LYS A 25 -8.61 18.30 5.42
C LYS A 25 -8.69 17.76 6.85
N LEU A 26 -8.09 16.60 7.12
CA LEU A 26 -8.08 16.00 8.46
C LEU A 26 -7.31 16.88 9.45
N LYS A 27 -6.14 17.40 9.04
CA LYS A 27 -5.33 18.31 9.86
C LYS A 27 -6.09 19.59 10.21
N ILE A 28 -6.75 20.19 9.23
CA ILE A 28 -7.53 21.41 9.44
C ILE A 28 -8.75 21.15 10.34
N LEU A 29 -9.42 19.99 10.22
CA LEU A 29 -10.51 19.63 11.14
C LEU A 29 -10.05 19.50 12.60
N HIS A 30 -8.85 18.96 12.82
CA HIS A 30 -8.23 18.92 14.15
C HIS A 30 -7.93 20.34 14.66
N GLU A 31 -7.35 21.19 13.83
CA GLU A 31 -7.09 22.60 14.14
C GLU A 31 -8.38 23.36 14.51
N MET A 32 -9.46 23.17 13.74
CA MET A 32 -10.78 23.74 14.03
C MET A 32 -11.35 23.27 15.38
N PHE A 33 -11.12 22.00 15.74
CA PHE A 33 -11.56 21.42 17.01
C PHE A 33 -10.75 21.92 18.21
N ASP A 34 -9.48 22.31 17.99
CA ASP A 34 -8.61 22.83 19.05
C ASP A 34 -8.87 24.33 19.29
N ILE A 35 -9.13 25.10 18.23
CA ILE A 35 -9.41 26.54 18.30
C ILE A 35 -10.80 26.83 18.91
N MET A 36 -11.76 25.93 18.75
CA MET A 36 -13.13 26.19 19.21
C MET A 36 -13.26 26.19 20.75
N PRO A 37 -14.07 27.10 21.34
CA PRO A 37 -14.40 27.06 22.76
C PRO A 37 -15.10 25.75 23.14
N LYS A 38 -14.81 25.19 24.31
CA LYS A 38 -15.36 23.90 24.79
C LYS A 38 -16.37 24.13 25.92
N HIS A 39 -17.54 24.66 25.58
CA HIS A 39 -18.62 24.94 26.52
C HIS A 39 -20.01 24.63 25.92
N LYS A 40 -21.05 24.62 26.75
CA LYS A 40 -22.43 24.20 26.38
C LYS A 40 -22.99 24.81 25.08
N GLY A 41 -22.62 26.06 24.78
CA GLY A 41 -23.01 26.73 23.52
C GLY A 41 -22.41 26.15 22.23
N THR A 42 -21.45 25.22 22.32
CA THR A 42 -20.72 24.62 21.17
C THR A 42 -20.85 23.11 21.10
N ASP A 43 -21.61 22.48 22.00
CA ASP A 43 -21.67 21.01 22.13
C ASP A 43 -22.06 20.32 20.82
N LYS A 44 -23.03 20.89 20.10
CA LYS A 44 -23.45 20.38 18.78
C LYS A 44 -22.30 20.43 17.76
N LEU A 45 -21.59 21.55 17.70
CA LEU A 45 -20.48 21.74 16.79
C LEU A 45 -19.29 20.81 17.12
N GLN A 46 -19.04 20.56 18.40
CA GLN A 46 -18.02 19.60 18.84
C GLN A 46 -18.37 18.18 18.37
N ALA A 47 -19.64 17.78 18.52
CA ALA A 47 -20.12 16.48 18.05
C ALA A 47 -19.96 16.36 16.53
N ASP A 48 -20.33 17.40 15.77
CA ASP A 48 -20.23 17.43 14.32
C ASP A 48 -18.77 17.33 13.84
N LEU A 49 -17.84 18.06 14.47
CA LEU A 49 -16.42 17.99 14.11
C LEU A 49 -15.82 16.62 14.44
N LYS A 50 -16.10 16.05 15.61
CA LYS A 50 -15.66 14.68 15.97
C LYS A 50 -16.18 13.64 14.97
N ALA A 51 -17.45 13.76 14.55
CA ALA A 51 -18.03 12.87 13.55
C ALA A 51 -17.31 13.00 12.20
N LYS A 52 -17.03 14.23 11.74
CA LYS A 52 -16.28 14.49 10.50
C LYS A 52 -14.85 13.94 10.56
N ILE A 53 -14.14 14.16 11.67
CA ILE A 53 -12.78 13.63 11.90
C ILE A 53 -12.80 12.10 11.83
N SER A 54 -13.72 11.46 12.55
CA SER A 54 -13.85 9.99 12.59
C SER A 54 -14.14 9.42 11.20
N LYS A 55 -15.08 10.01 10.46
CA LYS A 55 -15.44 9.60 9.10
C LYS A 55 -14.26 9.73 8.15
N LEU A 56 -13.61 10.89 8.09
CA LEU A 56 -12.51 11.16 7.17
C LEU A 56 -11.28 10.29 7.48
N LYS A 57 -10.98 10.06 8.78
CA LYS A 57 -9.93 9.14 9.22
C LYS A 57 -10.21 7.70 8.75
N LYS A 58 -11.45 7.23 8.85
CA LYS A 58 -11.87 5.90 8.35
C LYS A 58 -11.73 5.80 6.84
N GLU A 59 -12.17 6.80 6.08
CA GLU A 59 -12.05 6.83 4.62
C GLU A 59 -10.58 6.79 4.16
N ILE A 60 -9.72 7.58 4.80
CA ILE A 60 -8.26 7.57 4.55
C ILE A 60 -7.68 6.18 4.83
N GLN A 61 -8.06 5.56 5.96
CA GLN A 61 -7.56 4.25 6.34
C GLN A 61 -8.09 3.15 5.40
N GLN A 62 -9.34 3.23 4.97
CA GLN A 62 -9.93 2.31 3.99
C GLN A 62 -9.29 2.45 2.63
N LYS A 63 -9.03 3.67 2.12
CA LYS A 63 -8.28 3.89 0.89
C LYS A 63 -6.85 3.34 0.98
N LYS A 64 -6.15 3.54 2.11
CA LYS A 64 -4.83 2.93 2.34
C LYS A 64 -4.90 1.39 2.37
N LYS A 65 -5.94 0.81 2.98
CA LYS A 65 -6.16 -0.64 2.97
C LYS A 65 -6.51 -1.17 1.59
N ALA A 66 -7.34 -0.48 0.82
CA ALA A 66 -7.70 -0.84 -0.55
C ALA A 66 -6.48 -0.74 -1.50
N ALA A 67 -5.67 0.31 -1.36
CA ALA A 67 -4.40 0.45 -2.09
C ALA A 67 -3.40 -0.66 -1.72
N ARG A 68 -3.36 -1.10 -0.45
CA ARG A 68 -2.59 -2.29 -0.02
C ARG A 68 -3.21 -3.62 -0.44
N ARG A 69 -4.46 -3.64 -0.91
CA ARG A 69 -5.19 -4.82 -1.35
C ARG A 69 -5.14 -5.01 -2.87
N GLY A 70 -4.36 -4.19 -3.57
CA GLY A 70 -3.92 -4.50 -4.93
C GLY A 70 -3.01 -5.72 -4.86
N ASP A 71 -3.44 -6.81 -5.49
CA ASP A 71 -2.77 -8.11 -5.67
C ASP A 71 -1.58 -8.35 -4.76
N GLN A 72 -1.86 -8.66 -3.49
CA GLN A 72 -0.84 -9.31 -2.65
C GLN A 72 -0.66 -10.71 -3.21
N TYR A 73 0.29 -10.88 -4.11
CA TYR A 73 0.72 -12.20 -4.53
C TYR A 73 1.29 -12.90 -3.30
N PHE A 74 0.59 -13.93 -2.84
CA PHE A 74 1.05 -14.83 -1.81
C PHE A 74 1.42 -16.14 -2.49
N VAL A 75 2.69 -16.53 -2.35
CA VAL A 75 3.18 -17.81 -2.84
C VAL A 75 3.25 -18.75 -1.65
N GLU A 76 2.37 -19.75 -1.64
CA GLU A 76 2.40 -20.81 -0.63
C GLU A 76 3.74 -21.56 -0.69
N LYS A 77 4.34 -21.81 0.48
CA LYS A 77 5.63 -22.49 0.60
C LYS A 77 5.43 -23.99 0.35
N GLU A 78 6.17 -24.53 -0.60
CA GLU A 78 6.10 -25.95 -0.98
C GLU A 78 7.50 -26.60 -0.99
N GLY A 79 7.52 -27.93 -0.91
CA GLY A 79 8.76 -28.71 -0.93
C GLY A 79 9.60 -28.59 0.33
N ALA A 80 10.90 -28.88 0.21
CA ALA A 80 11.85 -28.83 1.31
C ALA A 80 12.36 -27.40 1.60
N ALA A 81 12.33 -26.53 0.59
CA ALA A 81 12.72 -25.13 0.71
C ALA A 81 12.08 -24.29 -0.39
N GLN A 82 11.92 -22.99 -0.14
CA GLN A 82 11.53 -21.99 -1.12
C GLN A 82 12.69 -21.02 -1.35
N VAL A 83 13.03 -20.77 -2.60
CA VAL A 83 14.08 -19.83 -3.04
C VAL A 83 13.46 -18.79 -3.96
N VAL A 84 13.57 -17.53 -3.57
CA VAL A 84 13.03 -16.39 -4.33
C VAL A 84 14.15 -15.75 -5.14
N LEU A 85 13.99 -15.68 -6.46
CA LEU A 85 14.94 -15.05 -7.37
C LEU A 85 14.70 -13.54 -7.41
N ILE A 86 15.67 -12.76 -6.96
CA ILE A 86 15.61 -11.29 -6.90
C ILE A 86 16.73 -10.69 -7.74
N GLY A 87 16.42 -9.62 -8.48
CA GLY A 87 17.41 -8.88 -9.24
C GLY A 87 16.81 -7.97 -10.29
N ALA A 88 17.67 -7.18 -10.94
CA ALA A 88 17.29 -6.23 -11.98
C ALA A 88 16.62 -6.89 -13.19
N ALA A 89 16.09 -6.06 -14.09
CA ALA A 89 15.57 -6.53 -15.37
C ALA A 89 16.70 -7.18 -16.17
N ASN A 90 16.37 -8.21 -16.96
CA ASN A 90 17.34 -8.95 -17.79
C ASN A 90 18.49 -9.64 -17.04
N ALA A 91 18.42 -9.78 -15.71
CA ALA A 91 19.40 -10.51 -14.92
C ALA A 91 19.36 -12.05 -15.08
N GLY A 92 18.51 -12.58 -15.99
CA GLY A 92 18.40 -14.01 -16.25
C GLY A 92 17.52 -14.81 -15.28
N LYS A 93 16.75 -14.16 -14.40
CA LYS A 93 15.90 -14.82 -13.38
C LYS A 93 14.92 -15.84 -13.98
N SER A 94 14.14 -15.43 -14.97
CA SER A 94 13.20 -16.32 -15.68
C SER A 94 13.91 -17.44 -16.43
N GLN A 95 15.11 -17.21 -16.94
CA GLN A 95 15.92 -18.24 -17.58
C GLN A 95 16.37 -19.30 -16.56
N ILE A 96 16.77 -18.89 -15.34
CA ILE A 96 17.11 -19.82 -14.26
C ILE A 96 15.90 -20.69 -13.91
N LEU A 97 14.71 -20.08 -13.74
CA LEU A 97 13.48 -20.83 -13.46
C LEU A 97 13.16 -21.85 -14.57
N ALA A 98 13.22 -21.42 -15.83
CA ALA A 98 12.97 -22.30 -16.99
C ALA A 98 14.00 -23.44 -17.13
N SER A 99 15.25 -23.20 -16.73
CA SER A 99 16.33 -24.17 -16.90
C SER A 99 16.36 -25.22 -15.79
N LEU A 100 15.90 -24.86 -14.59
CA LEU A 100 15.98 -25.70 -13.39
C LEU A 100 14.65 -26.38 -13.04
N THR A 101 13.56 -26.03 -13.73
CA THR A 101 12.20 -26.54 -13.44
C THR A 101 11.46 -26.80 -14.74
N ASN A 102 10.29 -27.46 -14.67
CA ASN A 102 9.39 -27.61 -15.80
C ASN A 102 8.49 -26.38 -16.04
N ALA A 103 8.73 -25.26 -15.37
CA ALA A 103 7.97 -24.04 -15.59
C ALA A 103 8.29 -23.42 -16.96
N THR A 104 7.29 -22.78 -17.57
CA THR A 104 7.43 -22.11 -18.87
C THR A 104 7.26 -20.60 -18.74
N PRO A 105 8.18 -19.87 -18.07
CA PRO A 105 8.13 -18.41 -18.00
C PRO A 105 8.38 -17.79 -19.38
N GLU A 106 7.88 -16.57 -19.57
CA GLU A 106 8.25 -15.76 -20.71
C GLU A 106 9.68 -15.22 -20.54
N VAL A 107 10.60 -15.72 -21.36
CA VAL A 107 11.99 -15.24 -21.43
C VAL A 107 12.15 -14.41 -22.69
N ALA A 108 12.36 -13.11 -22.53
CA ALA A 108 12.51 -12.19 -23.64
C ALA A 108 13.64 -11.17 -23.38
N PRO A 109 14.25 -10.61 -24.44
CA PRO A 109 15.35 -9.65 -24.29
C PRO A 109 14.89 -8.25 -23.83
N TYR A 110 13.58 -7.97 -23.88
CA TYR A 110 13.02 -6.71 -23.41
C TYR A 110 12.84 -6.72 -21.88
N PRO A 111 13.07 -5.59 -21.19
CA PRO A 111 12.97 -5.55 -19.73
C PRO A 111 11.51 -5.68 -19.26
N TYR A 112 11.32 -6.14 -18.03
CA TYR A 112 10.00 -6.28 -17.38
C TYR A 112 9.05 -7.31 -18.04
N SER A 113 9.59 -8.30 -18.76
CA SER A 113 8.80 -9.44 -19.25
C SER A 113 8.10 -10.20 -18.11
N THR A 114 8.75 -10.32 -16.95
CA THR A 114 8.15 -10.90 -15.74
C THR A 114 7.28 -9.87 -15.03
N THR A 115 5.96 -9.97 -15.17
CA THR A 115 4.98 -9.05 -14.56
C THR A 115 4.33 -9.61 -13.28
N LYS A 116 4.38 -10.93 -13.10
CA LYS A 116 3.79 -11.66 -11.97
C LYS A 116 4.79 -12.69 -11.45
N PRO A 117 4.75 -13.05 -10.16
CA PRO A 117 5.61 -14.10 -9.67
C PRO A 117 5.21 -15.44 -10.29
N LEU A 118 6.20 -16.24 -10.69
CA LEU A 118 6.00 -17.57 -11.26
C LEU A 118 6.77 -18.59 -10.43
N CYS A 119 6.14 -19.73 -10.16
CA CYS A 119 6.74 -20.78 -9.34
C CYS A 119 7.05 -22.02 -10.19
N GLY A 120 8.11 -22.73 -9.81
CA GLY A 120 8.47 -24.02 -10.39
C GLY A 120 9.19 -24.89 -9.37
N MET A 121 9.01 -26.20 -9.48
CA MET A 121 9.69 -27.16 -8.59
C MET A 121 10.99 -27.65 -9.24
N MET A 122 12.10 -27.42 -8.56
CA MET A 122 13.43 -27.89 -8.93
C MET A 122 13.73 -29.18 -8.16
N PRO A 123 13.96 -30.32 -8.84
CA PRO A 123 14.47 -31.52 -8.19
C PRO A 123 15.92 -31.30 -7.73
N PHE A 124 16.22 -31.68 -6.49
CA PHE A 124 17.59 -31.71 -5.97
C PHE A 124 17.75 -32.99 -5.14
N GLU A 125 18.59 -33.92 -5.61
CA GLU A 125 18.70 -35.26 -5.02
C GLU A 125 17.32 -35.93 -4.85
N ASN A 126 16.91 -36.21 -3.61
CA ASN A 126 15.64 -36.82 -3.24
C ASN A 126 14.60 -35.81 -2.71
N ILE A 127 14.85 -34.51 -2.86
CA ILE A 127 13.95 -33.43 -2.42
C ILE A 127 13.52 -32.53 -3.58
N GLN A 128 12.48 -31.73 -3.32
CA GLN A 128 11.97 -30.71 -4.24
C GLN A 128 12.16 -29.33 -3.62
N ILE A 129 12.73 -28.39 -4.37
CA ILE A 129 12.95 -27.01 -3.96
C ILE A 129 12.06 -26.12 -4.82
N GLN A 130 11.22 -25.32 -4.20
CA GLN A 130 10.36 -24.36 -4.89
C GLN A 130 11.19 -23.14 -5.29
N LEU A 131 11.31 -22.88 -6.59
CA LEU A 131 11.86 -21.64 -7.12
C LEU A 131 10.74 -20.67 -7.44
N VAL A 132 10.90 -19.41 -7.03
CA VAL A 132 9.96 -18.32 -7.29
C VAL A 132 10.67 -17.23 -8.10
N ASP A 133 10.34 -17.11 -9.38
CA ASP A 133 10.75 -15.99 -10.21
C ASP A 133 9.89 -14.77 -9.89
N THR A 134 10.50 -13.59 -9.83
CA THR A 134 9.83 -12.35 -9.44
C THR A 134 10.06 -11.25 -10.47
N PRO A 135 9.15 -10.26 -10.57
CA PRO A 135 9.41 -9.06 -11.35
C PRO A 135 10.73 -8.38 -10.97
N PRO A 136 11.35 -7.66 -11.90
CA PRO A 136 12.56 -6.90 -11.64
C PRO A 136 12.44 -5.97 -10.43
N ILE A 137 13.51 -5.87 -9.64
CA ILE A 137 13.67 -4.80 -8.63
C ILE A 137 14.73 -3.82 -9.12
N GLY A 138 14.40 -2.53 -9.11
CA GLY A 138 15.32 -1.42 -9.39
C GLY A 138 15.02 -0.20 -8.51
N ALA A 139 15.90 0.81 -8.56
CA ALA A 139 15.75 2.02 -7.76
C ALA A 139 14.44 2.79 -8.03
N GLU A 140 13.96 2.73 -9.27
CA GLU A 140 12.74 3.41 -9.72
C GLU A 140 11.52 2.48 -9.82
N PHE A 141 11.73 1.16 -9.72
CA PHE A 141 10.68 0.16 -9.92
C PHE A 141 10.78 -0.95 -8.86
N MET A 142 9.88 -0.89 -7.88
CA MET A 142 9.66 -1.97 -6.92
C MET A 142 8.17 -2.11 -6.68
N GLU A 143 7.64 -3.27 -7.04
CA GLU A 143 6.26 -3.63 -6.77
C GLU A 143 6.01 -3.75 -5.26
N PRO A 144 5.08 -2.98 -4.67
CA PRO A 144 4.87 -2.97 -3.21
C PRO A 144 4.52 -4.32 -2.59
N TRP A 145 3.91 -5.22 -3.37
CA TRP A 145 3.54 -6.57 -2.94
C TRP A 145 4.71 -7.55 -2.92
N LEU A 146 5.82 -7.25 -3.59
CA LEU A 146 6.98 -8.15 -3.68
C LEU A 146 7.63 -8.37 -2.30
N ALA A 147 7.55 -7.36 -1.43
CA ALA A 147 7.94 -7.47 -0.02
C ALA A 147 7.14 -8.52 0.78
N GLY A 148 5.99 -8.98 0.26
CA GLY A 148 5.20 -10.07 0.86
C GLY A 148 5.75 -11.47 0.55
N ILE A 149 6.43 -11.63 -0.60
CA ILE A 149 6.99 -12.92 -1.04
C ILE A 149 8.40 -13.14 -0.48
N VAL A 150 9.18 -12.07 -0.29
CA VAL A 150 10.57 -12.14 0.20
C VAL A 150 10.67 -12.41 1.72
N ARG A 151 9.55 -12.61 2.43
CA ARG A 151 9.48 -12.70 3.91
C ARG A 151 9.55 -14.11 4.50
#